data_AF-A0A496XPK5-F1
#
_entry.id   AF-A0A496XPK5-F1
#
_cell.length_a   1.000
_cell.length_b   1.000
_cell.length_c   1.000
_cell.angle_alpha   90.00
_cell.angle_beta   90.00
_cell.angle_gamma   90.00
#
_symmetry.space_group_name_H-M   'P 1'
#
loop_
_entity.id
_entity.type
_entity.pdbx_description
1 polymer ?
#
loop_
_entity_poly.entity_id
_entity_poly.type
_entity_poly.pdbx_seq_one_letter_code
_entity_poly.pdbx_strand_id
1 'polypeptide(L)'
;MKSALPFNRAGFLTGTSQATAFVSGVVAMLKSRFPKLSYIEVKEIIRSSAKKGMAFANNSISGGRLDARAAVMQGERRQMKKSIFNSLASKTN
;
A
#
# COMPACT_ATOMS: atom_id res chain seq x y z
N MET A 1 5.50 -14.23 -11.13
CA MET A 1 5.32 -14.69 -9.74
C MET A 1 4.60 -16.03 -9.76
N LYS A 2 4.76 -16.88 -8.74
CA LYS A 2 4.05 -18.16 -8.70
C LYS A 2 2.59 -17.92 -8.32
N SER A 3 1.65 -18.49 -9.07
CA SER A 3 0.20 -18.40 -8.86
C SER A 3 -0.38 -19.79 -8.65
N ALA A 4 -1.47 -19.88 -7.90
CA ALA A 4 -2.29 -21.08 -7.86
C ALA A 4 -2.94 -21.32 -9.24
N LEU A 5 -2.98 -22.57 -9.65
CA LEU A 5 -3.61 -23.08 -10.87
C LEU A 5 -4.59 -24.20 -10.48
N PRO A 6 -5.60 -24.48 -11.31
CA PRO A 6 -6.53 -25.58 -11.07
C PRO A 6 -5.82 -26.92 -10.84
N PHE A 7 -6.48 -27.79 -10.07
CA PHE A 7 -6.03 -29.14 -9.72
C PHE A 7 -4.80 -29.18 -8.80
N ASN A 8 -4.79 -28.33 -7.77
CA ASN A 8 -3.70 -28.23 -6.78
C ASN A 8 -2.31 -27.97 -7.41
N ARG A 9 -2.29 -27.22 -8.50
CA ARG A 9 -1.05 -26.87 -9.21
C ARG A 9 -0.64 -25.45 -8.90
N ALA A 10 0.63 -25.16 -9.14
CA ALA A 10 1.13 -23.80 -9.08
C ALA A 10 2.14 -23.56 -10.19
N GLY A 11 2.03 -22.41 -10.86
CA GLY A 11 2.85 -22.09 -12.03
C GLY A 11 3.26 -20.62 -12.06
N PHE A 12 4.25 -20.31 -12.89
CA PHE A 12 4.68 -18.93 -13.07
C PHE A 12 3.78 -18.23 -14.08
N LEU A 13 3.19 -17.11 -13.64
CA LEU A 13 2.45 -16.20 -14.50
C LEU A 13 3.12 -14.82 -14.48
N THR A 14 2.96 -14.09 -15.59
CA THR A 14 3.48 -12.75 -15.81
C THR A 14 2.40 -11.86 -16.40
N GLY A 15 2.38 -10.59 -16.02
CA GLY A 15 1.43 -9.62 -16.57
C GLY A 15 0.98 -8.58 -15.55
N THR A 16 0.27 -7.58 -16.04
CA THR A 16 -0.32 -6.52 -15.22
C THR A 16 -1.42 -7.07 -14.30
N SER A 17 -2.12 -8.15 -14.68
CA SER A 17 -3.12 -8.80 -13.83
C SER A 17 -2.53 -9.30 -12.50
N GLN A 18 -1.34 -9.92 -12.53
CA GLN A 18 -0.67 -10.36 -11.30
C GLN A 18 -0.16 -9.17 -10.48
N ALA A 19 0.30 -8.10 -11.14
CA ALA A 19 0.68 -6.87 -10.45
C ALA A 19 -0.53 -6.24 -9.73
N THR A 20 -1.69 -6.18 -10.37
CA THR A 20 -2.95 -5.70 -9.76
C THR A 20 -3.34 -6.55 -8.56
N ALA A 21 -3.32 -7.88 -8.67
CA ALA A 21 -3.62 -8.76 -7.54
C ALA A 21 -2.67 -8.53 -6.35
N PHE A 22 -1.37 -8.31 -6.61
CA PHE A 22 -0.39 -8.05 -5.57
C PHE A 22 -0.63 -6.70 -4.86
N VAL A 23 -0.94 -5.63 -5.62
CA VAL A 23 -1.30 -4.32 -5.05
C VAL A 23 -2.59 -4.42 -4.22
N SER A 24 -3.61 -5.13 -4.71
CA SER A 24 -4.87 -5.36 -3.99
C SER A 24 -4.65 -6.09 -2.67
N GLY A 25 -3.74 -7.07 -2.63
CA GLY A 25 -3.37 -7.77 -1.39
C GLY A 25 -2.78 -6.82 -0.33
N VAL A 26 -1.90 -5.90 -0.73
CA VAL A 26 -1.33 -4.90 0.20
C VAL A 26 -2.38 -3.88 0.65
N VAL A 27 -3.28 -3.47 -0.24
CA VAL A 27 -4.42 -2.61 0.11
C VAL A 27 -5.33 -3.29 1.13
N ALA A 28 -5.64 -4.58 0.95
CA ALA A 28 -6.42 -5.36 1.91
C ALA A 28 -5.72 -5.44 3.28
N MET A 29 -4.41 -5.66 3.30
CA MET A 29 -3.61 -5.65 4.53
C MET A 29 -3.67 -4.28 5.24
N LEU A 30 -3.54 -3.17 4.50
CA LEU A 30 -3.66 -1.83 5.06
C LEU A 30 -5.06 -1.57 5.64
N LYS A 31 -6.12 -1.95 4.92
CA LYS A 31 -7.50 -1.75 5.38
C LYS A 31 -7.86 -2.65 6.56
N SER A 32 -7.30 -3.86 6.64
CA SER A 32 -7.45 -4.74 7.79
C SER A 32 -6.83 -4.11 9.06
N ARG A 33 -5.61 -3.56 8.94
CA ARG A 33 -4.91 -2.96 10.09
C ARG A 33 -5.40 -1.57 10.46
N PHE A 34 -5.79 -0.77 9.46
CA PHE A 34 -6.20 0.62 9.60
C PHE A 34 -7.58 0.84 8.95
N PRO A 35 -8.67 0.29 9.52
CA PRO A 35 -9.99 0.26 8.88
C PRO A 35 -10.56 1.66 8.59
N LYS A 36 -10.20 2.64 9.41
CA LYS A 36 -10.63 4.05 9.31
C LYS A 36 -9.93 4.85 8.20
N LEU A 37 -8.95 4.29 7.49
CA LEU A 37 -8.35 4.97 6.34
C LEU A 37 -9.34 5.06 5.19
N SER A 38 -9.47 6.25 4.64
CA SER A 38 -10.18 6.50 3.38
C SER A 38 -9.42 5.91 2.18
N TYR A 39 -10.12 5.71 1.06
CA TYR A 39 -9.49 5.22 -0.16
C TYR A 39 -8.41 6.21 -0.69
N ILE A 40 -8.59 7.51 -0.45
CA ILE A 40 -7.63 8.56 -0.81
C ILE A 40 -6.34 8.38 -0.01
N GLU A 41 -6.45 8.22 1.31
CA GLU A 41 -5.28 7.99 2.17
C GLU A 41 -4.56 6.70 1.81
N VAL A 42 -5.29 5.62 1.52
CA VAL A 42 -4.72 4.34 1.08
C VAL A 42 -3.96 4.53 -0.25
N LYS A 43 -4.56 5.20 -1.24
CA LYS A 43 -3.91 5.48 -2.52
C LYS A 43 -2.60 6.24 -2.32
N GLU A 44 -2.61 7.27 -1.49
CA GLU A 44 -1.42 8.08 -1.23
C GLU A 44 -0.35 7.32 -0.42
N ILE A 45 -0.75 6.47 0.54
CA ILE A 45 0.18 5.58 1.23
C ILE A 45 0.88 4.66 0.21
N ILE A 46 0.12 3.99 -0.67
CA ILE A 46 0.69 3.06 -1.66
C ILE A 46 1.62 3.78 -2.63
N ARG A 47 1.25 4.99 -3.10
CA ARG A 47 2.09 5.77 -4.02
C ARG A 47 3.37 6.28 -3.37
N SER A 48 3.26 6.85 -2.17
CA SER A 48 4.40 7.48 -1.47
C SER A 48 5.37 6.46 -0.86
N SER A 49 4.89 5.25 -0.55
CA SER A 49 5.73 4.16 -0.03
C SER A 49 6.49 3.38 -1.11
N ALA A 50 6.23 3.65 -2.39
CA ALA A 50 6.86 2.90 -3.48
C ALA A 50 8.39 2.98 -3.45
N LYS A 51 9.04 1.82 -3.59
CA LYS A 51 10.50 1.71 -3.72
C LYS A 51 10.93 2.17 -5.11
N LYS A 52 11.53 3.36 -5.16
CA LYS A 52 11.98 4.00 -6.40
C LYS A 52 13.01 3.17 -7.15
N GLY A 53 13.03 3.30 -8.47
CA GLY A 53 14.06 2.70 -9.32
C GLY A 53 14.05 3.30 -10.72
N MET A 54 15.24 3.42 -11.33
CA MET A 54 15.42 4.11 -12.62
C MET A 54 14.49 3.59 -13.72
N ALA A 55 14.25 2.27 -13.77
CA ALA A 55 13.35 1.66 -14.74
C ALA A 55 11.88 2.16 -14.69
N PHE A 56 11.48 2.74 -13.55
CA PHE A 56 10.11 3.22 -13.33
C PHE A 56 9.99 4.74 -13.37
N ALA A 57 11.10 5.47 -13.43
CA ALA A 57 11.12 6.94 -13.30
C ALA A 57 10.22 7.63 -14.35
N ASN A 58 10.24 7.11 -15.58
CA ASN A 58 9.46 7.67 -16.70
C ASN A 58 8.25 6.80 -17.11
N ASN A 59 8.02 5.68 -16.42
CA ASN A 59 6.99 4.69 -16.80
C ASN A 59 5.91 4.51 -15.71
N SER A 60 6.04 5.18 -14.57
CA SER A 60 5.06 5.14 -13.48
C SER A 60 5.04 6.44 -12.71
N ILE A 61 3.84 6.90 -12.34
CA ILE A 61 3.65 8.07 -11.48
C ILE A 61 4.32 7.88 -10.11
N SER A 62 4.37 6.66 -9.59
CA SER A 62 5.05 6.36 -8.33
C SER A 62 6.58 6.31 -8.49
N GLY A 63 7.11 6.26 -9.72
CA GLY A 63 8.53 6.11 -9.99
C GLY A 63 9.16 4.86 -9.39
N GLY A 64 8.36 3.85 -9.02
CA GLY A 64 8.85 2.71 -8.23
C GLY A 64 7.91 1.52 -8.12
N ARG A 65 8.40 0.46 -7.49
CA ARG A 65 7.68 -0.78 -7.19
C ARG A 65 6.94 -0.67 -5.86
N LEU A 66 5.87 -1.45 -5.71
CA LEU A 66 5.17 -1.59 -4.44
C LEU A 66 6.12 -2.06 -3.32
N ASP A 67 6.03 -1.42 -2.15
CA ASP A 67 6.72 -1.83 -0.93
C ASP A 67 5.71 -1.96 0.21
N ALA A 68 5.35 -3.20 0.55
CA ALA A 68 4.34 -3.50 1.55
C ALA A 68 4.76 -3.06 2.97
N ARG A 69 6.05 -3.20 3.31
CA ARG A 69 6.57 -2.83 4.63
C ARG A 69 6.54 -1.31 4.79
N ALA A 70 7.03 -0.58 3.80
CA ALA A 70 6.99 0.87 3.79
C ALA A 70 5.54 1.39 3.85
N ALA A 71 4.60 0.77 3.14
CA ALA A 71 3.19 1.14 3.16
C ALA A 71 2.60 1.03 4.58
N VAL A 72 2.88 -0.07 5.29
CA VAL A 72 2.40 -0.27 6.67
C VAL A 72 2.99 0.77 7.62
N MET A 73 4.30 1.03 7.55
CA MET A 73 4.95 2.07 8.37
C MET A 73 4.36 3.46 8.11
N GLN A 74 3.99 3.78 6.87
CA GLN A 74 3.32 5.04 6.55
C GLN A 74 1.90 5.09 7.12
N GLY A 75 1.17 3.97 7.13
CA GLY A 75 -0.12 3.84 7.80
C GLY A 75 -0.04 4.13 9.31
N GLU A 76 0.95 3.55 9.99
CA GLU A 76 1.21 3.78 11.42
C GLU A 76 1.50 5.26 11.69
N ARG A 77 2.41 5.87 10.90
CA ARG A 77 2.76 7.30 11.02
C ARG A 77 1.54 8.20 10.88
N ARG A 78 0.63 7.91 9.94
CA ARG A 78 -0.59 8.69 9.74
C ARG A 78 -1.55 8.57 10.93
N GLN A 79 -1.73 7.36 11.44
CA GLN A 79 -2.59 7.14 12.62
C GLN A 79 -2.05 7.88 13.85
N MET A 80 -0.73 7.83 14.09
CA MET A 80 -0.09 8.58 15.18
C MET A 80 -0.30 10.09 15.04
N LYS A 81 -0.06 10.66 13.84
CA LYS A 81 -0.28 12.08 13.58
C LYS A 81 -1.73 12.51 13.86
N LYS A 82 -2.71 11.68 13.46
CA LYS A 82 -4.13 11.94 13.73
C LYS A 82 -4.44 11.93 15.22
N SER A 83 -3.86 11.00 15.97
CA SER A 83 -4.02 10.95 17.43
C SER A 83 -3.42 12.16 18.13
N ILE A 84 -2.22 12.59 17.72
CA ILE A 84 -1.56 13.79 18.27
C ILE A 84 -2.42 15.02 17.99
N PHE A 85 -2.84 15.21 16.74
CA PHE A 85 -3.68 16.35 16.34
C PHE A 85 -4.97 16.42 17.17
N ASN A 86 -5.67 15.30 17.32
CA ASN A 86 -6.89 15.24 18.12
C ASN A 86 -6.64 15.59 19.60
N SER A 87 -5.51 15.15 20.18
CA SER A 87 -5.14 15.48 21.56
C SER A 87 -4.76 16.95 21.74
N LEU A 88 -4.22 17.61 20.70
CA LEU A 88 -3.91 19.04 20.74
C LEU A 88 -5.20 19.86 20.62
N ALA A 89 -6.08 19.50 19.69
CA ALA A 89 -7.35 20.18 19.49
C ALA A 89 -8.28 20.10 20.71
N SER A 90 -8.18 19.02 21.51
CA SER A 90 -8.97 18.86 22.73
C SER A 90 -8.45 19.66 23.93
N LYS A 91 -7.21 20.18 23.88
CA LYS A 91 -6.59 20.98 24.96
C LYS A 91 -6.82 22.49 24.81
N THR A 92 -7.28 22.92 23.63
CA THR A 92 -7.60 24.32 23.31
C THR A 92 -9.06 24.70 23.56
N ASN A 93 -9.87 23.74 24.03
CA ASN A 93 -11.24 23.94 24.53
C ASN A 93 -11.25 23.73 26.05
#